data_AF-A0A815Q2Y3-F1
#
_entry.id   AF-A0A815Q2Y3-F1
#
_cell.length_a   1.000
_cell.length_b   1.000
_cell.length_c   1.000
_cell.angle_alpha   90.00
_cell.angle_beta   90.00
_cell.angle_gamma   90.00
#
_symmetry.space_group_name_H-M   'P 1'
#
loop_
_entity.id
_entity.type
_entity.pdbx_description
1 polymer ?
#
loop_
_entity_poly.entity_id
_entity_poly.type
_entity_poly.pdbx_seq_one_letter_code
_entity_poly.pdbx_strand_id
1 'polypeptide(L)'
;NVTAISDNIRDKPIVNFNWNSINDYEYGVFNITIQRLRNLINNTEWGNLFAEEIYPGLDTPIKTFIDGHLESALHPISTCQMGLCSDTRLRVFNISQVRVCDASAFGEQIDANPTATIFALAERLADIIREDYNEFHEPLQVRSSTPRVASGPTISGTSVNHLKDYSKFFPDAA
;
A
#
# COMPACT_ATOMS: atom_id res chain seq x y z
N ASN A 1 15.07 -9.32 1.91
CA ASN A 1 14.77 -10.76 1.76
C ASN A 1 14.06 -11.24 3.03
N VAL A 2 13.02 -12.07 2.89
CA VAL A 2 12.33 -12.76 3.98
C VAL A 2 12.34 -14.25 3.68
N THR A 3 12.93 -15.06 4.57
CA THR A 3 13.13 -16.51 4.34
C THR A 3 12.78 -17.32 5.58
N ALA A 4 12.14 -18.48 5.38
CA ALA A 4 11.92 -19.45 6.44
C ALA A 4 13.26 -20.02 6.95
N ILE A 5 13.31 -20.35 8.25
CA ILE A 5 14.51 -20.92 8.89
C ILE A 5 14.41 -22.43 9.14
N SER A 6 13.19 -22.97 9.07
CA SER A 6 12.86 -24.36 9.33
C SER A 6 11.56 -24.72 8.60
N ASP A 7 11.14 -25.97 8.74
CA ASP A 7 9.84 -26.49 8.29
C ASP A 7 8.70 -26.23 9.30
N ASN A 8 9.01 -25.68 10.48
CA ASN A 8 8.02 -25.33 11.48
C ASN A 8 7.45 -23.93 11.23
N ILE A 9 6.15 -23.87 10.90
CA ILE A 9 5.43 -22.62 10.63
C ILE A 9 5.43 -21.61 11.79
N ARG A 10 5.72 -22.04 13.02
CA ARG A 10 5.78 -21.15 14.19
C ARG A 10 7.13 -20.45 14.34
N ASP A 11 8.15 -20.90 13.65
CA ASP A 11 9.47 -20.29 13.72
C ASP A 11 9.48 -18.98 12.92
N LYS A 12 9.93 -17.90 13.56
CA LYS A 12 9.96 -16.58 12.91
C LYS A 12 10.93 -16.60 11.73
N PRO A 13 10.58 -16.00 10.58
CA PRO A 13 11.47 -15.96 9.44
C PRO A 13 12.67 -15.05 9.71
N ILE A 14 13.75 -15.24 8.95
CA ILE A 14 14.81 -14.24 8.83
C ILE A 14 14.27 -13.09 7.99
N VAL A 15 14.39 -11.87 8.52
CA VAL A 15 14.11 -10.64 7.79
C VAL A 15 15.42 -9.89 7.62
N ASN A 16 15.86 -9.73 6.37
CA ASN A 16 17.05 -8.97 6.02
C ASN A 16 16.65 -7.77 5.13
N PHE A 17 16.74 -6.57 5.69
CA PHE A 17 16.47 -5.31 4.98
C PHE A 17 17.62 -4.83 4.09
N ASN A 18 18.81 -5.44 4.22
CA ASN A 18 19.98 -5.10 3.43
C ASN A 18 20.48 -3.65 3.59
N TRP A 19 20.28 -3.03 4.77
CA TRP A 19 20.69 -1.64 5.04
C TRP A 19 22.20 -1.38 4.89
N ASN A 20 23.03 -2.42 5.06
CA ASN A 20 24.48 -2.33 4.85
C ASN A 20 24.88 -2.27 3.37
N SER A 21 23.92 -2.24 2.46
CA SER A 21 24.14 -2.24 1.01
C SER A 21 23.32 -1.16 0.32
N ILE A 22 23.03 -0.05 1.03
CA ILE A 22 22.46 1.12 0.37
C ILE A 22 23.40 1.60 -0.74
N ASN A 23 22.85 1.96 -1.89
CA ASN A 23 23.60 2.45 -3.03
C ASN A 23 23.80 3.97 -2.97
N ASP A 24 24.61 4.52 -3.87
CA ASP A 24 24.93 5.94 -3.93
C ASP A 24 23.68 6.82 -4.13
N TYR A 25 22.67 6.32 -4.85
CA TYR A 25 21.41 7.03 -5.05
C TYR A 25 20.62 7.14 -3.74
N GLU A 26 20.43 6.03 -3.02
CA GLU A 26 19.73 6.00 -1.72
C GLU A 26 20.45 6.87 -0.70
N TYR A 27 21.78 6.75 -0.61
CA TYR A 27 22.60 7.62 0.22
C TYR A 27 22.43 9.11 -0.14
N GLY A 28 22.42 9.41 -1.44
CA GLY A 28 22.20 10.75 -1.98
C GLY A 28 20.85 11.34 -1.56
N VAL A 29 19.79 10.54 -1.56
CA VAL A 29 18.45 10.93 -1.10
C VAL A 29 18.44 11.27 0.39
N PHE A 30 19.11 10.48 1.24
CA PHE A 30 19.21 10.81 2.67
C PHE A 30 20.02 12.09 2.91
N ASN A 31 21.18 12.22 2.26
CA ASN A 31 22.03 13.39 2.41
C ASN A 31 21.31 14.67 1.94
N ILE A 32 20.68 14.67 0.75
CA ILE A 32 19.97 15.86 0.25
C ILE A 32 18.79 16.23 1.14
N THR A 33 18.12 15.26 1.77
CA THR A 33 17.02 15.52 2.70
C THR A 33 17.51 16.26 3.94
N ILE A 34 18.64 15.84 4.54
CA ILE A 34 19.26 16.53 5.67
C ILE A 34 19.67 17.95 5.27
N GLN A 35 20.32 18.12 4.12
CA GLN A 35 20.74 19.45 3.64
C GLN A 35 19.54 20.36 3.36
N ARG A 36 18.44 19.82 2.81
CA ARG A 36 17.20 20.58 2.57
C ARG A 36 16.55 21.01 3.88
N LEU A 37 16.53 20.16 4.90
CA LEU A 37 16.00 20.52 6.21
C LEU A 37 16.83 21.63 6.86
N ARG A 38 18.16 21.54 6.82
CA ARG A 38 19.06 22.61 7.28
C ARG A 38 18.84 23.91 6.52
N ASN A 39 18.69 23.83 5.20
CA ASN A 39 18.43 24.99 4.36
C ASN A 39 17.07 25.64 4.69
N LEU A 40 16.02 24.83 4.88
CA LEU A 40 14.69 25.28 5.25
C LEU A 40 14.73 26.03 6.58
N ILE A 41 15.37 25.45 7.61
CA ILE A 41 15.46 26.08 8.93
C ILE A 41 16.23 27.41 8.84
N ASN A 42 17.38 27.44 8.16
CA ASN A 42 18.25 28.62 8.16
C ASN A 42 17.79 29.77 7.24
N ASN A 43 16.95 29.48 6.23
CA ASN A 43 16.59 30.46 5.19
C ASN A 43 15.09 30.77 5.14
N THR A 44 14.34 30.40 6.17
CA THR A 44 12.91 30.74 6.29
C THR A 44 12.60 31.29 7.67
N GLU A 45 11.40 31.85 7.84
CA GLU A 45 10.93 32.39 9.13
C GLU A 45 10.89 31.34 10.24
N TRP A 46 10.86 30.05 9.87
CA TRP A 46 10.91 28.92 10.79
C TRP A 46 12.19 28.89 11.61
N GLY A 47 13.30 29.45 11.12
CA GLY A 47 14.58 29.48 11.84
C GLY A 47 14.48 30.10 13.22
N ASN A 48 13.59 31.08 13.42
CA ASN A 48 13.37 31.72 14.72
C ASN A 48 12.69 30.80 15.74
N LEU A 49 12.13 29.66 15.31
CA LEU A 49 11.50 28.66 16.17
C LEU A 49 12.51 27.60 16.68
N PHE A 50 13.69 27.51 16.06
CA PHE A 50 14.70 26.51 16.41
C PHE A 50 15.88 27.19 17.12
N ALA A 51 16.27 26.64 18.27
CA ALA A 51 17.43 27.15 19.02
C ALA A 51 18.76 26.66 18.40
N GLU A 52 18.88 25.35 18.21
CA GLU A 52 20.05 24.71 17.63
C GLU A 52 19.68 23.35 17.02
N GLU A 53 20.54 22.85 16.13
CA GLU A 53 20.42 21.48 15.61
C GLU A 53 21.03 20.50 16.61
N ILE A 54 20.19 19.66 17.23
CA ILE A 54 20.61 18.65 18.21
C ILE A 54 21.04 17.35 17.52
N TYR A 55 20.40 17.00 16.41
CA TYR A 55 20.53 15.69 15.76
C TYR A 55 20.26 15.83 14.25
N PRO A 56 21.21 15.49 13.34
CA PRO A 56 22.51 14.86 13.57
C PRO A 56 23.56 15.72 14.27
N GLY A 57 23.41 17.04 14.28
CA GLY A 57 24.38 17.99 14.80
C GLY A 57 25.23 18.59 13.67
N LEU A 58 25.59 19.87 13.80
CA LEU A 58 26.19 20.66 12.71
C LEU A 58 27.52 20.07 12.18
N ASP A 59 28.39 19.63 13.09
CA ASP A 59 29.73 19.11 12.77
C ASP A 59 29.75 17.59 12.51
N THR A 60 28.60 16.93 12.59
CA THR A 60 28.53 15.48 12.45
C THR A 60 28.79 15.05 11.02
N PRO A 61 29.72 14.10 10.77
CA PRO A 61 29.88 13.49 9.47
C PRO A 61 28.59 12.80 9.02
N ILE A 62 27.90 13.39 8.03
CA ILE A 62 26.59 12.93 7.57
C ILE A 62 26.60 11.47 7.14
N LYS A 63 27.71 10.98 6.56
CA LYS A 63 27.82 9.58 6.17
C LYS A 63 27.70 8.63 7.36
N THR A 64 28.52 8.85 8.38
CA THR A 64 28.52 8.05 9.61
C THR A 64 27.18 8.13 10.31
N PHE A 65 26.55 9.29 10.28
CA PHE A 65 25.20 9.45 10.80
C PHE A 65 24.19 8.59 10.06
N ILE A 66 24.14 8.65 8.73
CA ILE A 66 23.21 7.85 7.93
C ILE A 66 23.45 6.36 8.20
N ASP A 67 24.69 5.88 8.08
CA ASP A 67 25.03 4.47 8.26
C ASP A 67 24.60 3.90 9.63
N GLY A 68 24.63 4.73 10.69
CA GLY A 68 24.27 4.34 12.05
C GLY A 68 22.79 4.49 12.42
N HIS A 69 21.97 5.11 11.56
CA HIS A 69 20.61 5.54 11.92
C HIS A 69 19.55 5.22 10.85
N LEU A 70 19.85 4.29 9.93
CA LEU A 70 18.82 3.75 9.04
C LEU A 70 17.84 2.90 9.83
N GLU A 71 16.55 3.21 9.68
CA GLU A 71 15.47 2.47 10.28
C GLU A 71 14.32 2.27 9.29
N SER A 72 13.48 1.26 9.56
CA SER A 72 12.28 1.04 8.76
C SER A 72 11.19 2.02 9.16
N ALA A 73 10.56 2.65 8.17
CA ALA A 73 9.26 3.33 8.35
C ALA A 73 8.08 2.35 8.53
N LEU A 74 8.35 1.06 8.79
CA LEU A 74 7.36 -0.01 9.01
C LEU A 74 6.49 -0.35 7.80
N HIS A 75 6.99 -0.12 6.58
CA HIS A 75 6.29 -0.41 5.32
C HIS A 75 7.05 -1.42 4.42
N PRO A 76 7.34 -2.66 4.88
CA PRO A 76 7.91 -3.69 4.01
C PRO A 76 6.87 -4.17 2.98
N ILE A 77 7.31 -4.34 1.74
CA ILE A 77 6.45 -4.72 0.60
C ILE A 77 7.17 -5.68 -0.36
N SER A 78 6.48 -6.09 -1.42
CA SER A 78 7.06 -6.76 -2.62
C SER A 78 7.70 -8.14 -2.42
N THR A 79 7.47 -8.83 -1.30
CA THR A 79 8.03 -10.18 -1.06
C THR A 79 7.39 -11.29 -1.91
N CYS A 80 6.20 -11.05 -2.49
CA CYS A 80 5.56 -11.90 -3.49
C CYS A 80 4.96 -10.99 -4.58
N GLN A 81 5.84 -10.21 -5.20
CA GLN A 81 5.49 -9.15 -6.15
C GLN A 81 4.60 -9.65 -7.31
N MET A 82 3.54 -8.91 -7.60
CA MET A 82 2.73 -9.09 -8.81
C MET A 82 3.58 -8.87 -10.06
N GLY A 83 3.48 -9.77 -11.03
CA GLY A 83 4.34 -9.87 -12.21
C GLY A 83 5.52 -10.84 -12.05
N LEU A 84 5.92 -11.18 -10.82
CA LEU A 84 7.01 -12.13 -10.54
C LEU A 84 6.54 -13.39 -9.80
N CYS A 85 5.70 -13.22 -8.77
CA CYS A 85 5.15 -14.29 -7.94
C CYS A 85 3.70 -14.64 -8.36
N SER A 86 2.94 -13.63 -8.78
CA SER A 86 1.54 -13.74 -9.17
C SER A 86 1.23 -12.93 -10.43
N ASP A 87 0.11 -13.22 -11.10
CA ASP A 87 -0.36 -12.46 -12.25
C ASP A 87 -1.18 -11.21 -11.87
N THR A 88 -1.67 -10.47 -12.86
CA THR A 88 -2.48 -9.24 -12.66
C THR A 88 -3.85 -9.47 -12.03
N ARG A 89 -4.30 -10.72 -11.92
CA ARG A 89 -5.50 -11.13 -11.15
C ARG A 89 -5.13 -11.68 -9.77
N LEU A 90 -3.88 -11.47 -9.34
CA LEU A 90 -3.27 -11.92 -8.07
C LEU A 90 -3.18 -13.44 -7.92
N ARG A 91 -3.22 -14.20 -9.02
CA ARG A 91 -3.10 -15.67 -9.00
C ARG A 91 -1.64 -16.07 -8.95
N VAL A 92 -1.27 -16.93 -8.00
CA VAL A 92 0.11 -17.42 -7.87
C VAL A 92 0.45 -18.28 -9.08
N PHE A 93 1.62 -18.06 -9.67
CA PHE A 93 2.03 -18.83 -10.84
C PHE A 93 2.13 -20.33 -10.53
N ASN A 94 1.67 -21.16 -11.48
CA ASN A 94 1.70 -22.63 -11.42
C ASN A 94 0.92 -23.27 -10.25
N ILE A 95 0.13 -22.50 -9.50
CA ILE A 95 -0.72 -23.00 -8.42
C ILE A 95 -2.16 -22.56 -8.66
N SER A 96 -3.08 -23.52 -8.70
CA SER A 96 -4.50 -23.22 -8.87
C SER A 96 -5.14 -22.80 -7.55
N GLN A 97 -6.14 -21.92 -7.63
CA GLN A 97 -6.98 -21.52 -6.48
C GLN A 97 -6.23 -20.86 -5.31
N VAL A 98 -5.03 -20.34 -5.54
CA VAL A 98 -4.25 -19.59 -4.54
C VAL A 98 -3.96 -18.19 -5.07
N ARG A 99 -4.17 -17.20 -4.19
CA ARG A 99 -3.88 -15.78 -4.46
C ARG A 99 -3.16 -15.14 -3.30
N VAL A 100 -2.44 -14.07 -3.58
CA VAL A 100 -1.77 -13.23 -2.57
C VAL A 100 -2.33 -11.81 -2.66
N CYS A 101 -2.84 -11.30 -1.54
CA CYS A 101 -3.52 -10.01 -1.48
C CYS A 101 -3.16 -9.26 -0.21
N ASP A 102 -1.93 -8.78 -0.18
CA ASP A 102 -1.40 -7.91 0.86
C ASP A 102 -0.28 -7.05 0.25
N ALA A 103 0.46 -6.33 1.08
CA ALA A 103 1.55 -5.47 0.64
C ALA A 103 2.69 -6.22 -0.07
N SER A 104 2.81 -7.55 0.10
CA SER A 104 3.80 -8.35 -0.59
C SER A 104 3.58 -8.39 -2.10
N ALA A 105 2.35 -8.13 -2.58
CA ALA A 105 2.00 -8.12 -3.99
C ALA A 105 2.40 -6.82 -4.71
N PHE A 106 2.75 -5.76 -3.98
CA PHE A 106 3.08 -4.47 -4.60
C PHE A 106 4.31 -4.59 -5.51
N GLY A 107 4.26 -3.86 -6.64
CA GLY A 107 5.35 -3.81 -7.61
C GLY A 107 6.55 -2.99 -7.13
N GLU A 108 6.25 -1.84 -6.55
CA GLU A 108 7.22 -0.85 -6.06
C GLU A 108 6.66 -0.16 -4.81
N GLN A 109 7.53 0.57 -4.11
CA GLN A 109 7.13 1.30 -2.92
C GLN A 109 6.22 2.46 -3.28
N ILE A 110 5.23 2.70 -2.43
CA ILE A 110 4.32 3.83 -2.56
C ILE A 110 4.78 5.00 -1.67
N ASP A 111 4.58 6.22 -2.14
CA ASP A 111 4.89 7.45 -1.40
C ASP A 111 3.78 7.81 -0.39
N ALA A 112 3.31 6.82 0.37
CA ALA A 112 2.26 6.97 1.38
C ALA A 112 2.28 5.81 2.39
N ASN A 113 1.50 5.94 3.46
CA ASN A 113 1.21 4.80 4.34
C ASN A 113 0.41 3.73 3.55
N PRO A 114 0.84 2.46 3.55
CA PRO A 114 0.31 1.42 2.66
C PRO A 114 -1.08 0.95 3.03
N THR A 115 -1.58 1.29 4.22
CA THR A 115 -2.89 0.84 4.71
C THR A 115 -4.01 1.10 3.70
N ALA A 116 -4.12 2.31 3.16
CA ALA A 116 -5.18 2.65 2.21
C ALA A 116 -5.04 1.85 0.89
N THR A 117 -3.82 1.68 0.42
CA THR A 117 -3.51 0.91 -0.80
C THR A 117 -3.79 -0.59 -0.62
N ILE A 118 -3.52 -1.14 0.57
CA ILE A 118 -3.86 -2.53 0.90
C ILE A 118 -5.38 -2.72 0.86
N PHE A 119 -6.15 -1.80 1.46
CA PHE A 119 -7.62 -1.85 1.37
C PHE A 119 -8.10 -1.77 -0.09
N ALA A 120 -7.56 -0.84 -0.89
CA ALA A 120 -7.92 -0.72 -2.30
C ALA A 120 -7.60 -2.01 -3.09
N LEU A 121 -6.46 -2.65 -2.83
CA LEU A 121 -6.09 -3.93 -3.44
C LEU A 121 -7.07 -5.05 -3.03
N ALA A 122 -7.44 -5.11 -1.75
CA ALA A 122 -8.37 -6.10 -1.23
C ALA A 122 -9.78 -5.95 -1.83
N GLU A 123 -10.29 -4.72 -1.92
CA GLU A 123 -11.57 -4.42 -2.59
C GLU A 123 -11.53 -4.81 -4.07
N ARG A 124 -10.43 -4.49 -4.77
CA ARG A 124 -10.25 -4.89 -6.16
C ARG A 124 -10.23 -6.41 -6.31
N LEU A 125 -9.57 -7.14 -5.40
CA LEU A 125 -9.56 -8.59 -5.44
C LEU A 125 -10.96 -9.17 -5.19
N ALA A 126 -11.75 -8.59 -4.28
CA ALA A 126 -13.12 -9.05 -4.04
C ALA A 126 -13.97 -8.97 -5.32
N ASP A 127 -13.82 -7.89 -6.10
CA ASP A 127 -14.45 -7.77 -7.41
C ASP A 127 -13.96 -8.81 -8.40
N ILE A 128 -12.64 -9.03 -8.51
CA ILE A 128 -12.06 -10.05 -9.40
C ILE A 128 -12.55 -11.45 -9.03
N ILE A 129 -12.62 -11.79 -7.73
CA ILE A 129 -13.15 -13.08 -7.27
C ILE A 129 -14.63 -13.22 -7.65
N ARG A 130 -15.41 -12.15 -7.50
CA ARG A 130 -16.83 -12.14 -7.88
C ARG A 130 -17.01 -12.29 -9.40
N GLU A 131 -16.19 -11.62 -10.20
CA GLU A 131 -16.14 -11.79 -11.66
C GLU A 131 -15.85 -13.25 -12.02
N ASP A 132 -14.77 -13.82 -11.47
CA ASP A 132 -14.36 -15.21 -11.73
C ASP A 132 -15.45 -16.20 -11.28
N TYR A 133 -16.12 -15.95 -10.16
CA TYR A 133 -17.21 -16.81 -9.68
C TYR A 133 -18.40 -16.81 -10.65
N ASN A 134 -18.83 -15.62 -11.08
CA ASN A 134 -19.97 -15.43 -11.96
C ASN A 134 -19.71 -15.92 -13.39
N GLU A 135 -18.45 -16.06 -13.82
CA GLU A 135 -18.11 -16.64 -15.12
C GLU A 135 -18.50 -18.13 -15.19
N PHE A 136 -18.47 -18.84 -14.05
CA PHE A 136 -18.75 -20.29 -13.98
C PHE A 136 -20.05 -20.64 -13.25
N HIS A 137 -20.73 -19.67 -12.66
CA HIS A 137 -21.94 -19.87 -11.85
C HIS A 137 -22.95 -18.75 -12.12
N GLU A 138 -24.24 -19.05 -12.03
CA GLU A 138 -25.28 -18.00 -12.02
C GLU A 138 -24.94 -16.93 -10.98
N PRO A 139 -25.07 -15.63 -11.32
CA PRO A 139 -24.66 -14.56 -10.43
C PRO A 139 -25.28 -14.72 -9.06
N LEU A 140 -24.47 -14.58 -7.99
CA LEU A 140 -24.99 -14.54 -6.64
C LEU A 140 -26.08 -13.48 -6.58
N GLN A 141 -27.32 -13.91 -6.40
CA GLN A 141 -28.46 -13.04 -6.24
C GLN A 141 -28.15 -12.16 -5.03
N VAL A 142 -27.84 -10.88 -5.28
CA VAL A 142 -27.70 -9.89 -4.21
C VAL A 142 -29.01 -9.98 -3.45
N ARG A 143 -28.97 -10.44 -2.19
CA ARG A 143 -30.16 -10.42 -1.35
C ARG A 143 -30.59 -8.96 -1.32
N SER A 144 -31.67 -8.64 -2.04
CA SER A 144 -32.25 -7.31 -2.01
C SER A 144 -32.48 -7.04 -0.53
N SER A 145 -31.83 -6.04 0.01
CA SER A 145 -32.22 -5.44 1.27
C SER A 145 -33.55 -4.73 1.03
N THR A 146 -34.59 -5.49 0.70
CA THR A 146 -35.94 -5.04 0.97
C THR A 146 -35.97 -4.83 2.47
N PRO A 147 -36.20 -3.58 2.95
CA PRO A 147 -36.52 -3.40 4.35
C PRO A 147 -37.67 -4.37 4.65
N ARG A 148 -37.64 -5.03 5.80
CA ARG A 148 -38.78 -5.83 6.25
C ARG A 148 -39.91 -4.83 6.50
N VAL A 149 -40.67 -4.49 5.46
CA VAL A 149 -41.81 -3.58 5.54
C VAL A 149 -42.83 -4.30 6.39
N ALA A 150 -42.99 -3.87 7.64
CA ALA A 150 -44.15 -4.21 8.43
C ALA A 150 -45.38 -3.80 7.62
N SER A 151 -46.31 -4.74 7.44
CA SER A 151 -47.54 -4.56 6.67
C SER A 151 -48.34 -3.35 7.20
N GLY A 152 -48.19 -2.21 6.53
CA GLY A 152 -49.00 -1.01 6.64
C GLY A 152 -49.45 -0.59 5.23
N PRO A 153 -50.52 0.22 5.11
CA PRO A 153 -51.25 0.36 3.85
C PRO A 153 -50.42 1.06 2.77
N THR A 154 -50.55 0.53 1.55
CA THR A 154 -49.81 0.91 0.35
C THR A 154 -50.08 2.34 -0.09
N ILE A 155 -49.03 3.11 -0.41
CA ILE A 155 -49.12 4.34 -1.21
C ILE A 155 -48.32 4.12 -2.49
N SER A 156 -48.98 4.28 -3.63
CA SER A 156 -48.43 4.16 -4.98
C SER A 156 -47.53 5.35 -5.34
N GLY A 157 -46.36 5.11 -5.95
CA GLY A 157 -45.67 6.14 -6.73
C GLY A 157 -44.17 5.97 -6.93
N THR A 158 -43.80 5.75 -8.20
CA THR A 158 -42.54 6.11 -8.90
C THR A 158 -41.20 5.51 -8.45
N SER A 159 -40.60 4.70 -9.34
CA SER A 159 -39.20 4.27 -9.27
C SER A 159 -38.25 5.43 -9.60
N VAL A 160 -37.11 5.48 -8.92
CA VAL A 160 -35.99 6.34 -9.28
C VAL A 160 -34.75 5.46 -9.42
N ASN A 161 -34.33 5.22 -10.66
CA ASN A 161 -33.03 4.61 -10.97
C ASN A 161 -31.95 5.67 -10.77
N HIS A 162 -31.13 5.54 -9.73
CA HIS A 162 -29.87 6.26 -9.62
C HIS A 162 -28.70 5.31 -9.90
N LEU A 163 -28.37 5.17 -11.19
CA LEU A 163 -27.03 4.77 -11.59
C LEU A 163 -26.12 5.99 -11.39
N LYS A 164 -25.12 5.87 -10.51
CA LYS A 164 -24.09 6.89 -10.35
C LYS A 164 -23.15 6.80 -11.55
N ASP A 165 -23.21 7.81 -12.40
CA ASP A 165 -22.28 8.00 -13.51
C ASP A 165 -20.92 8.51 -12.96
N TYR A 166 -19.91 7.65 -13.01
CA TYR A 166 -18.54 7.95 -12.54
C TYR A 166 -17.65 8.56 -13.62
N SER A 167 -18.17 8.82 -14.83
CA SER A 167 -17.41 9.42 -15.95
C SER A 167 -16.83 10.81 -15.65
N LYS A 168 -17.34 11.49 -14.62
CA LYS A 168 -16.86 12.82 -14.21
C LYS A 168 -15.55 12.81 -13.42
N PHE A 169 -15.08 11.64 -12.96
CA PHE A 169 -13.87 11.55 -12.13
C PHE A 169 -12.60 11.21 -12.91
N PHE A 170 -12.72 10.76 -14.16
CA PHE A 170 -11.56 10.40 -15.00
C PHE A 170 -11.81 10.80 -16.46
N PRO A 171 -11.56 12.08 -16.83
CA PRO A 171 -11.86 12.57 -18.17
C PRO A 171 -10.90 12.06 -19.27
N ASP A 172 -9.73 11.51 -18.91
CA ASP A 172 -8.68 11.15 -19.89
C ASP A 172 -8.15 9.72 -19.72
N ALA A 173 -9.04 8.73 -19.84
CA ALA A 173 -8.65 7.34 -20.07
C ALA A 173 -9.25 6.85 -21.39
N ALA A 174 -8.63 7.25 -22.49
CA ALA A 174 -8.79 6.70 -23.84
C ALA A 174 -7.39 6.54 -24.46
#